data_AF-A0AAU3FP01-F1
#
_entry.id   AF-A0AAU3FP01-F1
#
_cell.length_a   1.000
_cell.length_b   1.000
_cell.length_c   1.000
_cell.angle_alpha   90.00
_cell.angle_beta   90.00
_cell.angle_gamma   90.00
#
_symmetry.space_group_name_H-M   'P 1'
#
loop_
_entity.id
_entity.type
_entity.pdbx_description
1 polymer ?
#
loop_
_entity_poly.entity_id
_entity_poly.type
_entity_poly.pdbx_seq_one_letter_code
_entity_poly.pdbx_strand_id
1 'polypeptide(L)'
;MQVESCRTRPADPGHVEGAVEILANGREIVGKREWDYVDQLWSYLATMVKDLRSRETVSAYYPDQPIKIEFARQGSRVAVASISGDMVRRASVDLLEFESVISAAGELFFGRMSELLPERAESYKLARSELIGG
;
A
#
# COMPACT_ATOMS: atom_id res chain seq x y z
N MET A 1 1.40 -0.61 10.01
CA MET A 1 0.25 -0.56 9.09
C MET A 1 -0.93 -1.19 9.81
N GLN A 2 -2.02 -0.46 10.03
CA GLN A 2 -3.23 -1.01 10.66
C GLN A 2 -4.33 -1.09 9.60
N VAL A 3 -4.96 -2.26 9.47
CA VAL A 3 -6.17 -2.44 8.66
C VAL A 3 -7.35 -2.43 9.61
N GLU A 4 -8.02 -1.28 9.74
CA GLU A 4 -9.29 -1.22 10.45
C GLU A 4 -10.34 -1.97 9.62
N SER A 5 -10.97 -2.98 10.23
CA SER A 5 -11.77 -3.97 9.51
C SER A 5 -12.97 -3.35 8.79
N CYS A 6 -12.96 -3.34 7.45
CA CYS A 6 -14.16 -3.08 6.65
C CYS A 6 -15.21 -4.18 6.93
N ARG A 7 -16.23 -3.86 7.71
CA ARG A 7 -17.31 -4.81 8.09
C ARG A 7 -18.45 -4.83 7.08
N THR A 8 -18.55 -3.82 6.24
CA THR A 8 -19.67 -3.58 5.31
C THR A 8 -19.18 -3.47 3.88
N ARG A 9 -19.99 -3.93 2.92
CA ARG A 9 -19.74 -3.73 1.49
C ARG A 9 -19.65 -2.22 1.19
N PRO A 10 -18.67 -1.75 0.41
CA PRO A 10 -18.62 -0.36 -0.05
C PRO A 10 -19.92 0.03 -0.77
N ALA A 11 -20.38 1.26 -0.56
CA ALA A 11 -21.60 1.77 -1.18
C ALA A 11 -21.48 1.86 -2.71
N ASP A 12 -20.28 2.17 -3.21
CA ASP A 12 -19.93 2.11 -4.62
C ASP A 12 -18.83 1.06 -4.85
N PRO A 13 -19.16 -0.13 -5.39
CA PRO A 13 -18.19 -1.14 -5.78
C PRO A 13 -17.17 -0.67 -6.82
N GLY A 14 -17.49 0.38 -7.57
CA GLY A 14 -16.63 1.03 -8.54
C GLY A 14 -15.49 1.81 -7.89
N HIS A 15 -15.80 2.45 -6.76
CA HIS A 15 -14.96 3.43 -6.06
C HIS A 15 -14.86 3.07 -4.58
N VAL A 16 -13.98 2.12 -4.27
CA VAL A 16 -13.70 1.74 -2.89
C VAL A 16 -12.81 2.82 -2.29
N GLU A 17 -13.40 3.71 -1.51
CA GLU A 17 -12.65 4.77 -0.85
C GLU A 17 -12.09 4.33 0.51
N GLY A 18 -10.97 4.93 0.89
CA GLY A 18 -10.33 4.70 2.18
C GLY A 18 -8.98 5.39 2.27
N ALA A 19 -8.21 5.08 3.31
CA ALA A 19 -6.83 5.57 3.43
C ALA A 19 -5.89 4.43 3.81
N VAL A 20 -4.63 4.55 3.40
CA VAL A 20 -3.55 3.67 3.84
C VAL A 20 -2.69 4.43 4.84
N GLU A 21 -2.52 3.91 6.05
CA GLU A 21 -1.65 4.53 7.04
C GLU A 21 -0.31 3.78 7.14
N ILE A 22 0.79 4.50 6.91
CA ILE A 22 2.16 4.01 7.05
C ILE A 22 2.84 4.81 8.17
N LEU A 23 3.01 4.15 9.31
CA LEU A 23 3.78 4.60 10.45
C LEU A 23 5.15 3.91 10.43
N ALA A 24 6.22 4.70 10.47
CA ALA A 24 7.59 4.21 10.53
C ALA A 24 8.33 4.90 11.68
N ASN A 25 8.88 4.12 12.61
CA ASN A 25 9.57 4.63 13.81
C ASN A 25 8.72 5.65 14.60
N GLY A 26 7.41 5.42 14.72
CA GLY A 26 6.47 6.33 15.38
C GLY A 26 6.13 7.60 14.61
N ARG A 27 6.62 7.76 13.37
CA ARG A 27 6.33 8.90 12.50
C ARG A 27 5.38 8.49 11.38
N GLU A 28 4.36 9.30 11.17
CA GLU A 28 3.47 9.18 10.02
C GLU A 28 4.20 9.56 8.73
N ILE A 29 4.22 8.63 7.76
CA ILE A 29 4.76 8.85 6.42
C ILE A 29 3.61 9.00 5.42
N VAL A 30 2.59 8.15 5.56
CA VAL A 30 1.27 8.30 4.96
C VAL A 30 0.26 8.25 6.10
N GLY A 31 -0.66 9.21 6.15
CA GLY A 31 -1.67 9.30 7.18
C GLY A 31 -3.06 8.88 6.71
N LYS A 32 -4.01 8.96 7.64
CA LYS A 32 -5.44 8.73 7.35
C LYS A 32 -6.10 9.91 6.61
N ARG A 33 -5.40 11.05 6.47
CA ARG A 33 -5.94 12.28 5.85
C ARG A 33 -5.83 12.22 4.33
N GLU A 34 -4.96 11.38 3.81
CA GLU A 34 -4.72 11.09 2.40
C GLU A 34 -5.72 10.03 1.90
N TRP A 35 -7.01 10.32 2.04
CA TRP A 35 -8.14 9.47 1.60
C TRP A 35 -8.22 9.40 0.07
N ASP A 36 -8.35 8.21 -0.51
CA ASP A 36 -8.27 7.96 -1.95
C ASP A 36 -9.00 6.65 -2.34
N TYR A 37 -8.92 6.25 -3.61
CA TYR A 37 -9.35 4.93 -4.09
C TYR A 37 -8.43 3.84 -3.54
N VAL A 38 -8.77 3.36 -2.34
CA VAL A 38 -7.90 2.56 -1.49
C VAL A 38 -7.59 1.19 -2.10
N ASP A 39 -8.52 0.59 -2.83
CA ASP A 39 -8.29 -0.72 -3.47
C ASP A 39 -7.30 -0.63 -4.65
N GLN A 40 -7.37 0.48 -5.40
CA GLN A 40 -6.40 0.81 -6.44
C GLN A 40 -5.04 1.17 -5.84
N LEU A 41 -5.01 1.98 -4.77
CA LEU A 41 -3.77 2.31 -4.06
C LEU A 41 -3.08 1.05 -3.53
N TRP A 42 -3.81 0.11 -2.93
CA TRP A 42 -3.28 -1.17 -2.50
C TRP A 42 -2.71 -2.01 -3.64
N SER A 43 -3.36 -1.97 -4.80
CA SER A 43 -2.86 -2.64 -6.01
C SER A 43 -1.52 -2.05 -6.44
N TYR A 44 -1.36 -0.72 -6.39
CA TYR A 44 -0.08 -0.06 -6.67
C TYR A 44 1.00 -0.43 -5.66
N LEU A 45 0.66 -0.48 -4.36
CA LEU A 45 1.59 -0.92 -3.32
C LEU A 45 2.06 -2.36 -3.53
N ALA A 46 1.16 -3.27 -3.91
CA ALA A 46 1.51 -4.66 -4.19
C ALA A 46 2.50 -4.78 -5.35
N THR A 47 2.25 -4.06 -6.45
CA THR A 47 3.17 -4.02 -7.59
C THR A 47 4.51 -3.39 -7.21
N MET A 48 4.51 -2.29 -6.44
CA MET A 48 5.74 -1.65 -5.97
C MET A 48 6.59 -2.59 -5.10
N VAL A 49 5.98 -3.34 -4.18
CA VAL A 49 6.68 -4.32 -3.34
C VAL A 49 7.30 -5.43 -4.19
N LYS A 50 6.54 -5.96 -5.17
CA LYS A 50 7.06 -6.93 -6.13
C LYS A 50 8.27 -6.39 -6.89
N ASP A 51 8.16 -5.17 -7.41
CA ASP A 51 9.20 -4.56 -8.23
C ASP A 51 10.46 -4.20 -7.41
N LEU A 52 10.31 -3.83 -6.13
CA LEU A 52 11.42 -3.50 -5.21
C LEU A 52 12.37 -4.68 -4.98
N ARG A 53 11.92 -5.93 -5.23
CA ARG A 53 12.77 -7.13 -5.18
C ARG A 53 13.88 -7.11 -6.24
N SER A 54 13.63 -6.44 -7.37
CA SER A 54 14.53 -6.39 -8.54
C SER A 54 15.04 -5.00 -8.89
N ARG A 55 14.41 -3.94 -8.35
CA ARG A 55 14.73 -2.54 -8.63
C ARG A 55 15.18 -1.84 -7.35
N GLU A 56 16.17 -0.95 -7.48
CA GLU A 56 16.65 -0.15 -6.35
C GLU A 56 15.64 0.92 -5.92
N THR A 57 14.78 1.40 -6.82
CA THR A 57 13.78 2.41 -6.51
C THR A 57 12.52 2.16 -7.31
N VAL A 58 11.38 2.28 -6.63
CA VAL A 58 10.04 2.14 -7.19
C VAL A 58 9.15 3.26 -6.66
N SER A 59 8.18 3.70 -7.46
CA SER A 59 7.25 4.74 -7.04
C SER A 59 5.94 4.68 -7.80
N ALA A 60 4.88 5.19 -7.17
CA ALA A 60 3.59 5.42 -7.80
C ALA A 60 2.99 6.74 -7.31
N TYR A 61 2.07 7.29 -8.08
CA TYR A 61 1.18 8.36 -7.61
C TYR A 61 -0.08 7.75 -6.99
N TYR A 62 -0.67 8.50 -6.07
CA TYR A 62 -2.00 8.22 -5.56
C TYR A 62 -3.01 8.30 -6.72
N PRO A 63 -4.06 7.46 -6.72
CA PRO A 63 -5.01 7.42 -7.83
C PRO A 63 -5.66 8.77 -8.14
N ASP A 64 -6.09 9.52 -7.11
CA ASP A 64 -6.82 10.78 -7.28
C ASP A 64 -6.03 12.02 -6.82
N GLN A 65 -4.89 11.83 -6.17
CA GLN A 65 -4.13 12.92 -5.56
C GLN A 65 -2.71 13.07 -6.15
N PRO A 66 -2.17 14.31 -6.20
CA PRO A 66 -0.80 14.57 -6.62
C PRO A 66 0.21 14.23 -5.50
N ILE A 67 0.04 13.07 -4.87
CA ILE A 67 0.91 12.53 -3.83
C ILE A 67 1.68 11.38 -4.46
N LYS A 68 3.01 11.41 -4.35
CA LYS A 68 3.88 10.31 -4.79
C LYS A 68 4.31 9.50 -3.58
N ILE A 69 4.17 8.18 -3.65
CA ILE A 69 4.83 7.24 -2.74
C ILE A 69 6.04 6.62 -3.43
N GLU A 70 7.15 6.52 -2.70
CA GLU A 70 8.41 6.01 -3.21
C GLU A 70 9.07 5.08 -2.19
N PHE A 71 9.56 3.94 -2.67
CA PHE A 71 10.41 3.03 -1.91
C PHE A 71 11.78 2.94 -2.59
N ALA A 72 12.84 3.16 -1.82
CA ALA A 72 14.21 3.05 -2.31
C ALA A 72 15.02 2.10 -1.42
N ARG A 73 15.56 1.04 -2.00
CA ARG A 73 16.35 0.03 -1.30
C ARG A 73 17.75 0.59 -0.98
N GLN A 74 18.21 0.34 0.24
CA GLN A 74 19.46 0.85 0.80
C GLN A 74 20.15 -0.28 1.59
N GLY A 75 20.62 -1.30 0.88
CA GLY A 75 21.17 -2.51 1.50
C GLY A 75 20.07 -3.30 2.22
N SER A 76 20.20 -3.50 3.53
CA SER A 76 19.21 -4.17 4.39
C SER A 76 18.05 -3.26 4.81
N ARG A 77 18.02 -2.01 4.34
CA ARG A 77 16.98 -1.04 4.67
C ARG A 77 16.21 -0.62 3.43
N VAL A 78 15.04 -0.05 3.66
CA VAL A 78 14.27 0.66 2.63
C VAL A 78 13.90 2.05 3.13
N ALA A 79 14.16 3.06 2.30
CA ALA A 79 13.65 4.40 2.50
C ALA A 79 12.24 4.48 1.94
N VAL A 80 11.27 4.83 2.78
CA VAL A 80 9.88 5.03 2.44
C VAL A 80 9.60 6.53 2.46
N ALA A 81 9.10 7.07 1.36
CA ALA A 81 8.79 8.49 1.22
C ALA A 81 7.38 8.72 0.68
N SER A 82 6.73 9.76 1.20
CA SER A 82 5.52 10.38 0.67
C SER A 82 5.85 11.82 0.32
N ILE A 83 5.57 12.21 -0.92
CA ILE A 83 5.94 13.50 -1.50
C ILE A 83 4.65 14.16 -2.01
N SER A 84 4.35 15.37 -1.52
CA SER A 84 3.18 16.16 -1.92
C SER A 84 3.61 17.63 -2.07
N GLY A 85 3.77 18.09 -3.30
CA GLY A 85 4.41 19.38 -3.59
C GLY A 85 5.79 19.47 -2.94
N ASP A 86 6.00 20.50 -2.13
CA ASP A 86 7.27 20.71 -1.40
C ASP A 86 7.36 19.89 -0.10
N MET A 87 6.28 19.24 0.32
CA MET A 87 6.25 18.44 1.55
C MET A 87 6.76 17.03 1.29
N VAL A 88 7.84 16.65 1.97
CA VAL A 88 8.41 15.30 1.92
C VAL A 88 8.42 14.68 3.32
N ARG A 89 7.61 13.65 3.53
CA ARG A 89 7.70 12.77 4.70
C ARG A 89 8.53 11.55 4.32
N ARG A 90 9.55 11.23 5.10
CA ARG A 90 10.42 10.06 4.84
C ARG A 90 10.89 9.37 6.12
N ALA A 91 11.06 8.06 6.03
CA ALA A 91 11.71 7.24 7.05
C ALA A 91 12.50 6.12 6.39
N SER A 92 13.49 5.59 7.11
CA SER A 92 14.20 4.38 6.73
C SER A 92 13.84 3.28 7.72
N VAL A 93 13.46 2.11 7.23
CA VAL A 93 13.05 0.93 8.01
C VAL A 93 13.83 -0.29 7.55
N ASP A 94 13.81 -1.36 8.33
CA ASP A 94 14.37 -2.64 7.92
C ASP A 94 13.60 -3.22 6.72
N LEU A 95 14.31 -3.74 5.73
CA LEU A 95 13.71 -4.24 4.49
C LEU A 95 12.82 -5.47 4.74
N LEU A 96 13.29 -6.42 5.56
CA LEU A 96 12.54 -7.65 5.83
C LEU A 96 11.31 -7.36 6.69
N GLU A 97 11.44 -6.47 7.68
CA GLU A 97 10.29 -6.00 8.47
C GLU A 97 9.27 -5.29 7.57
N PHE A 98 9.73 -4.40 6.69
CA PHE A 98 8.87 -3.68 5.76
C PHE A 98 8.09 -4.63 4.85
N GLU A 99 8.78 -5.56 4.18
CA GLU A 99 8.16 -6.57 3.31
C GLU A 99 7.17 -7.45 4.09
N SER A 100 7.54 -7.89 5.30
CA SER A 100 6.65 -8.70 6.14
C SER A 100 5.38 -7.95 6.52
N VAL A 101 5.50 -6.70 6.98
CA VAL A 101 4.35 -5.89 7.42
C VAL A 101 3.43 -5.53 6.25
N ILE A 102 3.98 -5.10 5.12
CA ILE A 102 3.16 -4.70 3.97
C ILE A 102 2.46 -5.90 3.33
N SER A 103 3.14 -7.06 3.25
CA SER A 103 2.52 -8.28 2.75
C SER A 103 1.41 -8.77 3.67
N ALA A 104 1.64 -8.83 4.99
CA ALA A 104 0.61 -9.24 5.94
C ALA A 104 -0.63 -8.33 5.89
N ALA A 105 -0.42 -7.01 5.83
CA ALA A 105 -1.53 -6.06 5.76
C ALA A 105 -2.28 -6.13 4.42
N GLY A 106 -1.57 -6.29 3.30
CA GLY A 106 -2.17 -6.44 1.98
C GLY A 106 -2.93 -7.76 1.83
N GLU A 107 -2.44 -8.85 2.41
CA GLU A 107 -3.17 -10.12 2.47
C GLU A 107 -4.52 -9.98 3.19
N LEU A 108 -4.54 -9.29 4.34
CA LEU A 108 -5.77 -9.01 5.07
C LEU A 108 -6.72 -8.14 4.25
N PHE A 109 -6.20 -7.08 3.61
CA PHE A 109 -7.00 -6.18 2.78
C PHE A 109 -7.63 -6.90 1.59
N PHE A 110 -6.81 -7.53 0.73
CA PHE A 110 -7.31 -8.20 -0.48
C PHE A 110 -8.19 -9.41 -0.16
N GLY A 111 -7.88 -10.15 0.90
CA GLY A 111 -8.73 -11.22 1.39
C GLY A 111 -10.12 -10.70 1.74
N ARG A 112 -10.18 -9.62 2.52
CA ARG A 112 -11.45 -9.02 2.93
C ARG A 112 -12.23 -8.42 1.75
N MET A 113 -11.53 -7.72 0.85
CA MET A 113 -12.17 -7.12 -0.33
C MET A 113 -12.72 -8.17 -1.31
N SER A 114 -12.06 -9.33 -1.41
CA SER A 114 -12.57 -10.46 -2.22
C SER A 114 -13.89 -11.01 -1.70
N GLU A 115 -14.12 -10.99 -0.38
CA GLU A 115 -15.39 -11.39 0.23
C GLU A 115 -16.48 -10.33 0.04
N LEU A 116 -16.11 -9.05 0.17
CA LEU A 116 -17.06 -7.93 0.11
C LEU A 116 -17.50 -7.59 -1.32
N LEU A 117 -16.60 -7.78 -2.30
CA LEU A 117 -16.80 -7.47 -3.72
C LEU A 117 -16.39 -8.69 -4.57
N PRO A 118 -17.19 -9.77 -4.57
CA PRO A 118 -16.88 -10.99 -5.33
C PRO A 118 -16.71 -10.75 -6.83
N GLU A 119 -17.36 -9.73 -7.38
CA GLU A 119 -17.19 -9.28 -8.77
C GLU A 119 -15.75 -8.84 -9.13
N ARG A 120 -14.95 -8.46 -8.12
CA ARG A 120 -13.54 -8.05 -8.25
C ARG A 120 -12.57 -9.05 -7.59
N ALA A 121 -13.04 -10.21 -7.12
CA ALA A 121 -12.22 -11.14 -6.36
C ALA A 121 -10.98 -11.62 -7.14
N GLU A 122 -11.07 -11.81 -8.46
CA GLU A 122 -9.93 -12.26 -9.26
C GLU A 122 -8.82 -11.21 -9.34
N SER A 123 -9.13 -9.92 -9.44
CA SER A 123 -8.11 -8.87 -9.42
C SER A 123 -7.46 -8.74 -8.04
N TYR A 124 -8.23 -8.88 -6.97
CA TYR A 124 -7.69 -8.87 -5.61
C TYR A 124 -6.81 -10.09 -5.31
N LYS A 125 -7.18 -11.28 -5.78
CA LYS A 125 -6.32 -12.48 -5.69
C LYS A 125 -5.01 -12.30 -6.45
N LEU A 126 -5.06 -11.69 -7.63
CA LEU A 126 -3.86 -11.39 -8.42
C LEU A 126 -2.94 -10.44 -7.67
N ALA A 127 -3.45 -9.30 -7.21
CA ALA A 127 -2.67 -8.32 -6.44
C ALA A 127 -2.09 -8.94 -5.14
N ARG A 128 -2.87 -9.79 -4.46
CA ARG A 128 -2.39 -10.55 -3.29
C ARG A 128 -1.21 -11.47 -3.64
N SER A 129 -1.21 -12.11 -4.80
CA SER A 129 -0.10 -13.01 -5.19
C SER A 129 1.22 -12.25 -5.43
N GLU A 130 1.16 -10.97 -5.81
CA GLU A 130 2.35 -10.13 -5.97
C GLU A 130 3.08 -9.89 -4.63
N LEU A 131 2.32 -9.84 -3.53
CA LEU A 131 2.87 -9.67 -2.18
C LEU A 131 3.57 -10.93 -1.64
N ILE A 132 3.14 -12.12 -2.07
CA ILE A 132 3.61 -13.42 -1.54
C ILE A 132 4.85 -13.94 -2.29
N GLY A 133 5.11 -13.48 -3.51
CA GLY A 133 6.17 -14.00 -4.38
C GLY A 133 7.61 -13.57 -4.04
N GLY A 134 8.18 -14.09 -2.95
CA GLY A 134 9.61 -14.01 -2.61
C GLY A 134 10.18 -15.39 -2.31
#